data_AF-A0A426FPM9-F1
#
_entry.id   AF-A0A426FPM9-F1
#
_cell.length_a   1.000
_cell.length_b   1.000
_cell.length_c   1.000
_cell.angle_alpha   90.00
_cell.angle_beta   90.00
_cell.angle_gamma   90.00
#
_symmetry.space_group_name_H-M   'P 1'
#
loop_
_entity.id
_entity.type
_entity.pdbx_description
1 polymer ?
#
loop_
_entity_poly.entity_id
_entity_poly.type
_entity_poly.pdbx_seq_one_letter_code
_entity_poly.pdbx_strand_id
1 'polypeptide(L)'
;MLDACVVPGVTHGTYVRPEPKRYLDPHEREILFREGGMNAVYAAESGAADEAGDADASWAWLAMGELPADVLLFWKRRRGAAFIRKWGFSTRHADAVYGPGWLDME
;
A
#
# COMPACT_ATOMS: atom_id res chain seq x y z
N MET A 1 -15.66 -33.41 35.53
CA MET A 1 -14.37 -33.29 34.82
C MET A 1 -14.28 -31.88 34.28
N LEU A 2 -13.10 -31.30 34.37
CA LEU A 2 -12.80 -29.87 34.38
C LEU A 2 -13.15 -29.13 33.09
N ASP A 3 -13.51 -27.85 33.29
CA ASP A 3 -13.40 -26.72 32.37
C ASP A 3 -12.17 -26.79 31.46
N ALA A 4 -12.37 -26.40 30.20
CA ALA A 4 -11.31 -25.85 29.38
C ALA A 4 -11.89 -24.74 28.48
N CYS A 5 -11.87 -23.52 28.99
CA CYS A 5 -11.72 -22.31 28.18
C CYS A 5 -10.55 -22.50 27.21
N VAL A 6 -10.82 -22.51 25.92
CA VAL A 6 -9.80 -22.22 24.90
C VAL A 6 -10.21 -20.92 24.24
N VAL A 7 -9.52 -19.85 24.63
CA VAL A 7 -9.43 -18.62 23.84
C VAL A 7 -8.17 -18.77 23.00
N PRO A 8 -8.26 -18.84 21.66
CA PRO A 8 -7.08 -18.68 20.82
C PRO A 8 -7.18 -17.39 20.02
N GLY A 9 -6.30 -16.45 20.37
CA GLY A 9 -5.60 -15.63 19.39
C GLY A 9 -6.34 -14.41 18.86
N VAL A 10 -5.87 -13.24 19.27
CA VAL A 10 -5.93 -12.03 18.45
C VAL A 10 -5.25 -12.35 17.13
N THR A 11 -6.03 -12.65 16.09
CA THR A 11 -5.54 -12.67 14.72
C THR A 11 -5.19 -11.23 14.37
N HIS A 12 -3.91 -10.85 14.53
CA HIS A 12 -3.34 -9.79 13.71
C HIS A 12 -3.39 -10.31 12.27
N GLY A 13 -4.55 -10.14 11.64
CA GLY A 13 -4.74 -10.47 10.25
C GLY A 13 -3.76 -9.64 9.45
N THR A 14 -2.67 -10.25 9.02
CA THR A 14 -1.98 -9.80 7.83
C THR A 14 -2.97 -10.05 6.69
N TYR A 15 -3.88 -9.09 6.49
CA TYR A 15 -4.70 -9.03 5.29
C TYR A 15 -3.72 -8.80 4.14
N VAL A 16 -3.17 -9.90 3.62
CA VAL A 16 -2.51 -9.90 2.32
C VAL A 16 -3.60 -9.50 1.36
N ARG A 17 -3.62 -8.22 0.98
CA ARG A 17 -4.57 -7.75 -0.01
C ARG A 17 -4.34 -8.57 -1.27
N PRO A 18 -5.40 -9.08 -1.90
CA PRO A 18 -5.24 -9.75 -3.19
C PRO A 18 -4.60 -8.77 -4.18
N GLU A 19 -3.79 -9.31 -5.09
CA GLU A 19 -3.21 -8.50 -6.17
C GLU A 19 -4.36 -7.79 -6.93
N PRO A 20 -4.26 -6.47 -7.19
CA PRO A 20 -5.30 -5.76 -7.91
C PRO A 20 -5.41 -6.26 -9.36
N LYS A 21 -6.50 -5.90 -10.03
CA LYS A 21 -6.63 -6.15 -11.47
C LYS A 21 -5.43 -5.53 -12.21
N ARG A 22 -4.82 -6.30 -13.10
CA ARG A 22 -3.74 -5.83 -13.97
C ARG A 22 -4.30 -5.06 -15.14
N TYR A 23 -3.69 -3.92 -15.43
CA TYR A 23 -4.05 -3.00 -16.49
C TYR A 23 -2.99 -2.97 -17.59
N LEU A 24 -1.72 -3.18 -17.24
CA LEU A 24 -0.63 -3.26 -18.21
C LEU A 24 -0.53 -4.65 -18.83
N ASP A 25 -0.03 -4.70 -20.05
CA ASP A 25 0.29 -5.98 -20.68
C ASP A 25 1.53 -6.63 -20.03
N PRO A 26 1.67 -7.97 -20.12
CA PRO A 26 2.79 -8.66 -19.50
C PRO A 26 4.20 -8.23 -19.96
N HIS A 27 4.34 -7.81 -21.22
CA HIS A 27 5.62 -7.37 -21.78
C HIS A 27 6.00 -5.96 -21.30
N GLU A 28 5.04 -5.03 -21.22
CA GLU A 28 5.23 -3.72 -20.58
C GLU A 28 5.66 -3.85 -19.11
N ARG A 29 5.01 -4.73 -18.34
CA ARG A 29 5.40 -5.01 -16.94
C ARG A 29 6.83 -5.52 -16.83
N GLU A 30 7.25 -6.39 -17.75
CA GLU A 30 8.62 -6.94 -17.77
C GLU A 30 9.67 -5.88 -18.15
N ILE A 31 9.35 -4.93 -19.03
CA ILE A 31 10.23 -3.79 -19.30
C ILE A 31 10.38 -2.92 -18.05
N LEU A 32 9.25 -2.50 -17.46
CA LEU A 32 9.25 -1.66 -16.26
C LEU A 32 9.99 -2.31 -15.09
N PHE A 33 9.80 -3.62 -14.90
CA PHE A 33 10.51 -4.36 -13.87
C PHE A 33 12.04 -4.35 -14.11
N ARG A 34 12.48 -4.57 -15.35
CA ARG A 34 13.91 -4.57 -15.69
C ARG A 34 14.56 -3.19 -15.53
N GLU A 35 13.84 -2.12 -15.84
CA GLU A 35 14.38 -0.76 -15.82
C GLU A 35 14.28 -0.08 -14.45
N GLY A 36 13.23 -0.36 -13.68
CA GLY A 36 12.92 0.35 -12.44
C GLY A 36 12.43 -0.54 -11.29
N GLY A 37 12.46 -1.86 -11.43
CA GLY A 37 12.03 -2.81 -10.41
C GLY A 37 10.52 -2.81 -10.17
N MET A 38 10.08 -3.52 -9.12
CA MET A 38 8.65 -3.68 -8.84
C MET A 38 7.93 -2.37 -8.49
N ASN A 39 8.60 -1.39 -7.88
CA ASN A 39 7.98 -0.09 -7.63
C ASN A 39 7.60 0.64 -8.92
N ALA A 40 8.39 0.50 -9.99
CA ALA A 40 8.04 1.06 -11.30
C ALA A 40 6.80 0.38 -11.89
N VAL A 41 6.71 -0.95 -11.77
CA VAL A 41 5.52 -1.72 -12.17
C VAL A 41 4.29 -1.27 -11.40
N TYR A 42 4.37 -1.15 -10.07
CA TYR A 42 3.25 -0.73 -9.23
C TYR A 42 2.79 0.71 -9.55
N ALA A 43 3.73 1.63 -9.78
CA ALA A 43 3.40 3.00 -10.15
C ALA A 43 2.71 3.08 -11.52
N ALA A 44 3.20 2.31 -12.51
CA ALA A 44 2.62 2.30 -13.85
C ALA A 44 1.24 1.62 -13.88
N GLU A 45 1.06 0.49 -13.18
CA GLU A 45 -0.24 -0.16 -13.00
C GLU A 45 -1.24 0.75 -12.28
N SER A 46 -0.76 1.52 -11.29
CA SER A 46 -1.57 2.52 -10.61
C SER A 46 -2.05 3.62 -11.56
N GLY A 47 -1.17 4.11 -12.44
CA GLY A 47 -1.52 5.09 -13.47
C GLY A 47 -2.51 4.54 -14.50
N ALA A 48 -2.26 3.35 -15.04
CA ALA A 48 -3.14 2.73 -16.03
C ALA A 48 -4.54 2.42 -15.46
N ALA A 49 -4.62 2.05 -14.18
CA ALA A 49 -5.90 1.88 -13.48
C ALA A 49 -6.65 3.21 -13.34
N ASP A 50 -5.97 4.32 -13.02
CA ASP A 50 -6.58 5.65 -12.93
C ASP A 50 -7.09 6.13 -14.30
N GLU A 51 -6.31 5.92 -15.36
CA GLU A 51 -6.73 6.22 -16.75
C GLU A 51 -7.97 5.41 -17.18
N ALA A 52 -8.08 4.17 -16.70
CA ALA A 52 -9.26 3.33 -16.92
C ALA A 52 -10.46 3.68 -16.02
N GLY A 53 -10.31 4.67 -15.12
CA GLY A 53 -11.35 5.10 -14.17
C GLY A 53 -11.53 4.16 -12.96
N ASP A 54 -10.60 3.24 -12.73
CA ASP A 54 -10.59 2.34 -11.57
C ASP A 54 -9.69 2.90 -10.46
N ALA A 55 -10.23 3.89 -9.74
CA ALA A 55 -9.53 4.53 -8.64
C ALA A 55 -9.15 3.54 -7.53
N ASP A 56 -9.96 2.51 -7.27
CA ASP A 56 -9.68 1.55 -6.21
C ASP A 56 -8.47 0.67 -6.57
N ALA A 57 -8.39 0.18 -7.81
CA ALA A 57 -7.20 -0.53 -8.28
C ALA A 57 -5.97 0.40 -8.35
N SER A 58 -6.16 1.66 -8.73
CA SER A 58 -5.08 2.66 -8.74
C SER A 58 -4.44 2.81 -7.36
N TRP A 59 -5.23 3.03 -6.31
CA TRP A 59 -4.71 3.14 -4.95
C TRP A 59 -4.16 1.81 -4.43
N ALA A 60 -4.78 0.68 -4.81
CA ALA A 60 -4.33 -0.62 -4.39
C ALA A 60 -2.93 -0.94 -4.92
N TRP A 61 -2.66 -0.63 -6.20
CA TRP A 61 -1.34 -0.76 -6.82
C TRP A 61 -0.32 0.15 -6.17
N LEU A 62 -0.66 1.44 -6.00
CA LEU A 62 0.26 2.40 -5.39
C LEU A 62 0.67 1.99 -3.97
N ALA A 63 -0.25 1.40 -3.20
CA ALA A 63 0.01 0.93 -1.85
C ALA A 63 0.92 -0.31 -1.75
N MET A 64 1.08 -1.08 -2.83
CA MET A 64 2.04 -2.19 -2.87
C MET A 64 3.49 -1.72 -3.00
N GLY A 65 3.70 -0.47 -3.44
CA GLY A 65 5.03 0.12 -3.58
C GLY A 65 5.57 0.74 -2.29
N GLU A 66 6.90 0.86 -2.23
CA GLU A 66 7.55 1.68 -1.21
C GLU A 66 7.57 3.14 -1.66
N LEU A 67 6.70 3.96 -1.06
CA LEU A 67 6.63 5.38 -1.37
C LEU A 67 7.69 6.19 -0.59
N PRO A 68 8.23 7.26 -1.20
CA PRO A 68 9.01 8.26 -0.49
C PRO A 68 8.25 8.90 0.68
N ALA A 69 8.99 9.29 1.72
CA ALA A 69 8.42 9.85 2.95
C ALA A 69 7.60 11.13 2.68
N ASP A 70 8.08 12.01 1.80
CA ASP A 70 7.42 13.25 1.41
C ASP A 70 6.11 13.02 0.66
N VAL A 71 6.04 11.98 -0.18
CA VAL A 71 4.80 11.55 -0.84
C VAL A 71 3.78 11.06 0.19
N LEU A 72 4.20 10.28 1.18
CA LEU A 72 3.32 9.84 2.28
C LEU A 72 2.83 11.02 3.12
N LEU A 73 3.71 12.00 3.41
CA LEU A 73 3.32 13.21 4.12
C LEU A 73 2.31 14.05 3.33
N PHE A 74 2.50 14.17 2.02
CA PHE A 74 1.54 14.82 1.13
C PHE A 74 0.16 14.14 1.20
N TRP A 75 0.11 12.80 1.12
CA TRP A 75 -1.15 12.07 1.20
C TRP A 75 -1.81 12.16 2.58
N LYS A 76 -1.03 12.13 3.67
CA LYS A 76 -1.55 12.36 5.02
C LYS A 76 -2.21 13.73 5.11
N ARG A 77 -1.56 14.79 4.63
CA ARG A 77 -2.12 16.17 4.65
C ARG A 77 -3.39 16.30 3.83
N ARG A 78 -3.47 15.61 2.68
CA ARG A 78 -4.60 15.73 1.76
C ARG A 78 -5.80 14.83 2.10
N ARG A 79 -5.56 13.64 2.66
CA ARG A 79 -6.59 12.59 2.85
C ARG A 79 -6.64 12.01 4.27
N GLY A 80 -5.74 12.44 5.15
CA GLY A 80 -5.64 11.99 6.54
C GLY A 80 -4.93 10.65 6.70
N ALA A 81 -4.54 10.35 7.94
CA ALA A 81 -3.87 9.10 8.30
C ALA A 81 -4.76 7.87 8.06
N ALA A 82 -6.08 8.01 8.20
CA ALA A 82 -7.04 6.93 7.92
C ALA A 82 -6.96 6.45 6.46
N PHE A 83 -6.67 7.33 5.51
CA PHE A 83 -6.48 6.94 4.10
C PHE A 83 -5.24 6.07 3.92
N ILE A 84 -4.11 6.45 4.55
CA ILE A 84 -2.86 5.71 4.49
C ILE A 84 -3.06 4.29 5.06
N ARG A 85 -3.75 4.20 6.21
CA ARG A 85 -4.09 2.94 6.87
C ARG A 85 -5.07 2.08 6.07
N LYS A 86 -6.13 2.68 5.51
CA LYS A 86 -7.12 1.99 4.67
C LYS A 86 -6.45 1.27 3.52
N TRP A 87 -5.53 1.94 2.85
CA TRP A 87 -4.85 1.37 1.69
C TRP A 87 -3.66 0.50 2.04
N GLY A 88 -3.13 0.59 3.27
CA GLY A 88 -2.03 -0.24 3.74
C GLY A 88 -0.68 0.16 3.16
N PHE A 89 -0.47 1.46 2.90
CA PHE A 89 0.83 1.96 2.46
C PHE A 89 1.91 1.64 3.49
N SER A 90 3.07 1.18 3.01
CA SER A 90 4.25 1.01 3.86
C SER A 90 4.70 2.37 4.41
N THR A 91 4.77 2.52 5.72
CA THR A 91 5.22 3.76 6.39
C THR A 91 6.71 3.77 6.69
N ARG A 92 7.44 2.70 6.39
CA ARG A 92 8.84 2.49 6.78
C ARG A 92 9.75 3.70 6.53
N HIS A 93 9.70 4.28 5.34
CA HIS A 93 10.53 5.44 4.99
C HIS A 93 10.09 6.71 5.73
N ALA A 94 8.79 6.90 5.92
CA ALA A 94 8.27 8.04 6.67
C ALA A 94 8.54 7.91 8.17
N ASP A 95 8.46 6.70 8.74
CA ASP A 95 8.84 6.43 10.13
C ASP A 95 10.33 6.71 10.37
N ALA A 96 11.19 6.41 9.39
CA ALA A 96 12.62 6.71 9.47
C ALA A 96 12.93 8.22 9.41
N VAL A 97 12.15 9.00 8.68
CA VAL A 97 12.38 10.45 8.46
C VAL A 97 11.68 11.32 9.50
N TYR A 98 10.42 11.02 9.82
CA TYR A 98 9.57 11.82 10.71
C TYR A 98 9.39 11.22 12.10
N GLY A 99 9.94 10.03 12.33
CA GLY A 99 9.80 9.28 13.57
C GLY A 99 8.57 8.35 13.57
N PRO A 100 8.64 7.25 14.33
CA PRO A 100 7.48 6.38 14.55
C PRO A 100 6.30 7.19 15.11
N GLY A 101 5.09 6.93 14.60
CA GLY A 101 3.88 7.62 15.05
C GLY A 101 3.58 8.94 14.32
N TRP A 102 4.35 9.30 13.30
CA TRP A 102 4.11 10.52 12.49
C TRP A 102 2.71 10.58 11.85
N LEU A 103 2.05 9.43 11.66
CA LEU A 103 0.67 9.37 11.20
C LEU A 103 -0.32 10.03 12.17
N ASP A 104 -0.04 10.00 13.47
CA ASP A 104 -0.97 10.48 14.52
C ASP A 104 -0.61 11.87 15.05
N MET A 105 0.54 12.41 14.65
CA MET A 105 0.90 13.81 14.91
C MET A 105 0.07 14.75 14.03
N GLU A 106 -0.20 15.98 14.47
CA GLU A 106 -0.87 16.99 13.64
C GLU A 106 0.08 17.60 12.59
#